data_AF-A0A920BCT0-F1
#
_entry.id   AF-A0A920BCT0-F1
#
_cell.length_a   1.000
_cell.length_b   1.000
_cell.length_c   1.000
_cell.angle_alpha   90.00
_cell.angle_beta   90.00
_cell.angle_gamma   90.00
#
_symmetry.space_group_name_H-M   'P 1'
#
loop_
_entity.id
_entity.type
_entity.pdbx_description
1 polymer ?
#
loop_
_entity_poly.entity_id
_entity_poly.type
_entity_poly.pdbx_seq_one_letter_code
_entity_poly.pdbx_strand_id
1 'polypeptide(L)'
;MRLEEAKRRMGDRTRTGSSGYFTNIVLKNPHRSMTFYGRKGERIEILLYLTEVRKLDGAFTPEQFTPVYFINDRLSGWGWDSLQLLKEGKRLGEDCQSKLLEAQRLPKKLLGV
;
A
#
# COMPACT_ATOMS: atom_id res chain seq x y z
N MET A 1 -3.96 -16.48 7.89
CA MET A 1 -3.28 -15.46 8.72
C MET A 1 -4.24 -14.31 9.00
N ARG A 2 -4.25 -13.77 10.24
CA ARG A 2 -5.07 -12.60 10.61
C ARG A 2 -4.36 -11.29 10.25
N LEU A 3 -5.11 -10.20 10.09
CA LEU A 3 -4.59 -8.85 9.78
C LEU A 3 -3.45 -8.43 10.72
N GLU A 4 -3.70 -8.44 12.03
CA GLU A 4 -2.71 -8.00 13.03
C GLU A 4 -1.48 -8.92 13.07
N GLU A 5 -1.68 -10.21 12.83
CA GLU A 5 -0.58 -11.16 12.70
C GLU A 5 0.27 -10.87 11.45
N ALA A 6 -0.38 -10.53 10.33
CA ALA A 6 0.29 -10.17 9.09
C ALA A 6 1.10 -8.88 9.24
N LYS A 7 0.52 -7.83 9.84
CA LYS A 7 1.23 -6.57 10.13
C LYS A 7 2.47 -6.83 10.98
N ARG A 8 2.34 -7.64 12.03
CA ARG A 8 3.48 -8.02 12.89
C ARG A 8 4.57 -8.78 12.15
N ARG A 9 4.21 -9.73 11.29
CA ARG A 9 5.19 -10.53 10.52
C ARG A 9 5.86 -9.74 9.40
N MET A 10 5.13 -8.85 8.75
CA MET A 10 5.63 -8.05 7.61
C MET A 10 6.47 -6.85 8.08
N GLY A 11 6.33 -6.44 9.33
CA GLY A 11 7.08 -5.32 9.92
C GLY A 11 6.49 -3.96 9.57
N ASP A 12 7.06 -2.93 10.21
CA ASP A 12 6.58 -1.55 10.15
C ASP A 12 7.44 -0.63 9.25
N ARG A 13 8.54 -1.17 8.70
CA ARG A 13 9.57 -0.40 8.00
C ARG A 13 10.16 -1.17 6.82
N THR A 14 10.48 -0.45 5.75
CA THR A 14 11.30 -0.94 4.63
C THR A 14 12.59 -0.14 4.59
N ARG A 15 13.73 -0.83 4.53
CA ARG A 15 15.04 -0.20 4.31
C ARG A 15 15.43 -0.40 2.85
N THR A 16 15.67 0.69 2.14
CA THR A 16 16.08 0.66 0.74
C THR A 16 17.60 0.80 0.65
N GLY A 17 18.25 -0.16 0.00
CA GLY A 17 19.69 -0.09 -0.27
C GLY A 17 20.01 0.88 -1.41
N SER A 18 21.20 1.47 -1.38
CA SER A 18 21.70 2.33 -2.44
C SER A 18 22.88 1.70 -3.17
N SER A 19 22.87 1.76 -4.49
CA SER A 19 24.10 1.76 -5.28
C SER A 19 24.69 3.16 -5.33
N GLY A 20 25.87 3.32 -4.72
CA GLY A 20 26.86 4.35 -5.05
C GLY A 20 26.72 5.72 -4.36
N TYR A 21 25.51 6.27 -4.17
CA TYR A 21 25.36 7.66 -3.71
C TYR A 21 24.08 7.99 -2.92
N PHE A 22 23.16 7.04 -2.72
CA PHE A 22 21.91 7.25 -1.98
C PHE A 22 22.03 6.80 -0.53
N THR A 23 21.37 7.54 0.33
CA THR A 23 21.31 7.34 1.77
C THR A 23 20.49 6.07 2.11
N ASN A 24 20.80 5.46 3.26
CA ASN A 24 19.97 4.43 3.87
C ASN A 24 18.60 5.04 4.25
N ILE A 25 17.64 5.03 3.34
CA ILE A 25 16.30 5.54 3.61
C ILE A 25 15.47 4.44 4.29
N VAL A 26 14.88 4.81 5.42
CA VAL A 26 13.92 3.98 6.15
C VAL A 26 12.53 4.55 5.90
N LEU A 27 11.69 3.77 5.23
CA LEU A 27 10.32 4.14 4.88
C LEU A 27 9.34 3.38 5.76
N LYS A 28 8.22 4.02 6.13
CA LYS A 28 7.10 3.36 6.81
C LYS A 28 6.50 2.28 5.90
N ASN A 29 6.19 1.13 6.48
CA ASN A 29 5.57 -0.01 5.81
C ASN A 29 4.47 -0.62 6.73
N PRO A 30 3.30 -1.06 6.24
CA PRO A 30 2.73 -0.68 4.96
C PRO A 30 2.73 0.84 4.80
N HIS A 31 3.04 1.29 3.60
CA HIS A 31 3.11 2.72 3.29
C HIS A 31 1.75 3.38 3.47
N ARG A 32 0.69 2.61 3.18
CA ARG A 32 -0.69 3.04 3.36
C ARG A 32 -1.60 1.87 3.69
N SER A 33 -2.67 2.15 4.42
CA SER A 33 -3.78 1.23 4.66
C SER A 33 -5.08 1.87 4.22
N MET A 34 -5.97 1.09 3.62
CA MET A 34 -7.26 1.54 3.12
C MET A 34 -8.34 0.55 3.53
N THR A 35 -9.50 1.04 3.94
CA THR A 35 -10.64 0.20 4.32
C THR A 35 -11.81 0.51 3.41
N PHE A 36 -12.41 -0.56 2.91
CA PHE A 36 -13.58 -0.55 2.05
C PHE A 36 -14.63 -1.49 2.61
N TYR A 37 -15.86 -1.30 2.19
CA TYR A 37 -16.98 -2.19 2.51
C TYR A 37 -17.56 -2.70 1.20
N GLY A 38 -17.61 -4.03 1.07
CA GLY A 38 -18.25 -4.67 -0.06
C GLY A 38 -19.76 -4.63 0.05
N ARG A 39 -20.45 -4.98 -1.04
CA ARG A 39 -21.91 -4.90 -1.14
C ARG A 39 -22.66 -5.74 -0.10
N LYS A 40 -22.06 -6.79 0.45
CA LYS A 40 -22.67 -7.65 1.48
C LYS A 40 -22.22 -7.28 2.89
N GLY A 41 -21.58 -6.12 3.07
CA GLY A 41 -21.08 -5.64 4.35
C GLY A 41 -19.75 -6.25 4.76
N GLU A 42 -19.09 -7.01 3.88
CA GLU A 42 -17.74 -7.49 4.13
C GLU A 42 -16.76 -6.33 4.28
N ARG A 43 -15.96 -6.34 5.34
CA ARG A 43 -14.89 -5.36 5.54
C ARG A 43 -13.68 -5.82 4.74
N ILE A 44 -13.23 -4.97 3.83
CA ILE A 44 -12.05 -5.21 2.98
C ILE A 44 -10.96 -4.22 3.40
N GLU A 45 -9.87 -4.72 4.00
CA GLU A 45 -8.70 -3.90 4.32
C GLU A 45 -7.59 -4.19 3.33
N ILE A 46 -7.01 -3.15 2.74
CA ILE A 46 -5.91 -3.23 1.78
C ILE A 46 -4.70 -2.50 2.37
N LEU A 47 -3.60 -3.22 2.53
CA LEU A 47 -2.31 -2.71 2.96
C LEU A 47 -1.39 -2.58 1.74
N LEU A 48 -0.88 -1.39 1.48
CA LEU A 48 0.00 -1.11 0.35
C LEU A 48 1.46 -1.15 0.81
N TYR A 49 2.14 -2.25 0.51
CA TYR A 49 3.53 -2.47 0.84
C TYR A 49 4.42 -1.96 -0.29
N LEU A 50 5.44 -1.16 0.03
CA LEU A 50 6.43 -0.74 -0.96
C LEU A 50 7.42 -1.91 -1.16
N THR A 51 7.39 -2.51 -2.35
CA THR A 51 8.17 -3.71 -2.67
C THR A 51 9.17 -3.49 -3.80
N GLU A 52 9.00 -2.45 -4.62
CA GLU A 52 9.96 -2.07 -5.64
C GLU A 52 10.32 -0.58 -5.56
N VAL A 53 11.61 -0.27 -5.47
CA VAL A 53 12.09 1.10 -5.33
C VAL A 53 13.03 1.42 -6.48
N ARG A 54 12.49 2.07 -7.51
CA ARG A 54 13.23 2.47 -8.72
C ARG A 54 13.89 3.84 -8.57
N LYS A 55 13.18 4.78 -7.94
CA LYS A 55 13.66 6.14 -7.62
C LYS A 55 13.25 6.51 -6.21
N LEU A 56 14.15 7.21 -5.51
CA LEU A 56 13.94 7.74 -4.16
C LEU A 56 13.60 9.24 -4.22
N ASP A 57 12.71 9.63 -5.12
CA ASP A 57 12.24 11.01 -5.30
C ASP A 57 10.92 11.30 -4.56
N GLY A 58 10.38 10.30 -3.84
CA GLY A 58 9.14 10.41 -3.07
C GLY A 58 7.86 10.37 -3.92
N ALA A 59 7.98 10.24 -5.24
CA ALA A 59 6.87 10.12 -6.17
C ALA A 59 6.59 8.63 -6.49
N PHE A 60 6.11 7.88 -5.49
CA PHE A 60 5.89 6.45 -5.66
C PHE A 60 4.71 6.15 -6.59
N THR A 61 4.92 5.37 -7.65
CA THR A 61 3.85 4.96 -8.57
C THR A 61 3.20 3.65 -8.12
N PRO A 62 1.96 3.33 -8.56
CA PRO A 62 1.26 2.11 -8.17
C PRO A 62 2.07 0.81 -8.38
N GLU A 63 2.89 0.76 -9.44
CA GLU A 63 3.70 -0.39 -9.81
C GLU A 63 4.78 -0.71 -8.76
N GLN A 64 5.12 0.27 -7.91
CA GLN A 64 6.09 0.11 -6.83
C GLN A 64 5.51 -0.55 -5.58
N PHE A 65 4.18 -0.69 -5.54
CA PHE A 65 3.47 -1.27 -4.41
C PHE A 65 2.99 -2.68 -4.70
N THR A 66 3.01 -3.53 -3.67
CA THR A 66 2.26 -4.78 -3.63
C THR A 66 1.11 -4.63 -2.63
N PRO A 67 -0.15 -4.61 -3.08
CA PRO A 67 -1.29 -4.61 -2.18
C PRO A 67 -1.40 -5.98 -1.50
N VAL A 68 -1.71 -6.01 -0.21
CA VAL A 68 -2.07 -7.19 0.55
C VAL A 68 -3.45 -6.93 1.13
N TYR A 69 -4.43 -7.77 0.81
CA TYR A 69 -5.83 -7.50 1.18
C TYR A 69 -6.43 -8.58 2.06
N PHE A 70 -7.32 -8.12 2.94
CA PHE A 70 -7.97 -8.89 3.98
C PHE A 70 -9.47 -8.72 3.86
N ILE A 71 -10.21 -9.83 3.93
CA ILE A 71 -11.66 -9.82 4.00
C ILE A 71 -12.03 -10.31 5.39
N ASN A 72 -12.76 -9.49 6.15
CA ASN A 72 -13.14 -9.78 7.55
C ASN A 72 -11.94 -10.24 8.39
N ASP A 73 -10.87 -9.42 8.36
CA ASP A 73 -9.59 -9.61 9.06
C ASP A 73 -8.78 -10.87 8.68
N ARG A 74 -9.17 -11.59 7.62
CA ARG A 74 -8.43 -12.75 7.11
C ARG A 74 -7.72 -12.42 5.80
N LEU A 75 -6.42 -12.75 5.75
CA LEU A 75 -5.63 -12.62 4.52
C LEU A 75 -6.33 -13.38 3.38
N SER A 76 -6.66 -12.64 2.33
CA SER A 76 -7.42 -13.17 1.19
C SER A 76 -6.62 -13.16 -0.11
N GLY A 77 -5.58 -12.32 -0.21
CA GLY A 77 -4.64 -12.35 -1.33
C GLY A 77 -3.66 -11.17 -1.32
N TRP A 78 -2.81 -11.11 -2.34
CA TRP A 78 -1.82 -10.05 -2.53
C TRP A 78 -1.50 -9.83 -4.01
N GLY A 79 -1.02 -8.66 -4.36
CA GLY A 79 -0.74 -8.25 -5.74
C GLY A 79 -1.95 -7.64 -6.43
N TRP A 80 -1.66 -6.77 -7.41
CA TRP A 80 -2.69 -6.05 -8.17
C TRP A 80 -3.59 -7.02 -8.94
N ASP A 81 -3.01 -8.06 -9.55
CA ASP A 81 -3.76 -9.08 -10.30
C ASP A 81 -4.73 -9.85 -9.39
N SER A 82 -4.28 -10.22 -8.18
CA SER A 82 -5.14 -10.88 -7.19
C SER A 82 -6.28 -9.97 -6.74
N LEU A 83 -6.02 -8.66 -6.60
CA LEU A 83 -7.06 -7.70 -6.24
C LEU A 83 -8.14 -7.63 -7.33
N GLN A 84 -7.77 -7.66 -8.61
CA GLN A 84 -8.70 -7.64 -9.75
C GLN A 84 -9.65 -8.84 -9.79
N LEU A 85 -9.28 -9.98 -9.19
CA LEU A 85 -10.14 -11.17 -9.09
C LEU A 85 -11.34 -10.98 -8.14
N LEU A 86 -11.30 -9.96 -7.27
CA LEU A 86 -12.47 -9.60 -6.48
C LEU A 86 -13.55 -9.01 -7.42
N LYS A 87 -14.82 -9.31 -7.16
CA LYS A 87 -15.94 -8.71 -7.92
C LYS A 87 -15.90 -7.18 -7.95
N GLU A 88 -15.34 -6.58 -6.90
CA GLU A 88 -15.16 -5.13 -6.76
C GLU A 88 -13.70 -4.70 -6.99
N GLY A 89 -12.84 -5.65 -7.37
CA GLY A 89 -11.39 -5.53 -7.45
C GLY A 89 -10.90 -4.45 -8.37
N LYS A 90 -11.53 -4.31 -9.55
CA LYS A 90 -11.20 -3.25 -10.50
C LYS A 90 -11.42 -1.86 -9.89
N ARG A 91 -12.59 -1.62 -9.28
CA ARG A 91 -12.91 -0.37 -8.58
C ARG A 91 -11.94 -0.12 -7.42
N LEU A 92 -11.67 -1.15 -6.60
CA LEU A 92 -10.75 -1.04 -5.47
C LEU A 92 -9.33 -0.71 -5.93
N GLY A 93 -8.87 -1.31 -7.02
CA GLY A 93 -7.60 -1.01 -7.64
C GLY A 93 -7.52 0.45 -8.11
N GLU A 94 -8.52 0.90 -8.87
CA GLU A 94 -8.63 2.29 -9.34
C GLU A 94 -8.69 3.30 -8.17
N ASP A 95 -9.44 2.99 -7.11
CA ASP A 95 -9.54 3.82 -5.90
C ASP A 95 -8.19 3.88 -5.16
N CYS A 96 -7.50 2.75 -5.02
CA CYS A 96 -6.16 2.68 -4.43
C CYS A 96 -5.16 3.54 -5.23
N GLN A 97 -5.16 3.39 -6.55
CA GLN A 97 -4.28 4.16 -7.44
C GLN A 97 -4.58 5.65 -7.40
N SER A 98 -5.85 6.03 -7.48
CA SER A 98 -6.29 7.43 -7.42
C SER A 98 -5.88 8.08 -6.12
N LYS A 99 -6.13 7.41 -4.97
CA LYS A 99 -5.71 7.96 -3.67
C LYS A 99 -4.20 8.07 -3.54
N LEU A 100 -3.43 7.11 -4.07
CA LEU A 100 -1.96 7.17 -4.08
C LEU A 100 -1.45 8.39 -4.87
N LEU A 101 -2.09 8.71 -6.00
CA LEU A 101 -1.77 9.88 -6.82
C LEU A 101 -2.22 11.20 -6.17
N GLU A 102 -3.41 11.24 -5.56
CA GLU A 102 -3.89 12.42 -4.81
C GLU A 102 -2.97 12.80 -3.66
N ALA A 103 -2.47 11.81 -2.92
CA ALA A 103 -1.54 12.04 -1.82
C ALA A 103 -0.22 12.70 -2.27
N GLN A 104 0.17 12.51 -3.53
CA GLN A 104 1.36 13.14 -4.11
C GLN A 104 1.10 14.58 -4.60
N ARG A 105 -0.18 14.94 -4.84
CA ARG A 105 -0.59 16.28 -5.32
C ARG A 105 -0.82 17.29 -4.19
N LEU A 106 -0.89 16.83 -2.93
CA LEU A 106 -0.98 17.75 -1.79
C LEU A 106 0.35 18.51 -1.64
N PRO A 107 0.35 19.86 -1.73
CA PRO A 107 1.58 20.63 -1.58
C PRO A 107 2.14 20.45 -0.16
N LYS A 108 3.46 20.23 -0.06
CA LYS A 108 4.23 20.16 1.20
C LYS A 108 4.07 21.39 2.13
N LYS A 109 3.31 22.42 1.72
CA LYS A 109 3.04 23.65 2.48
C LYS A 109 2.02 23.49 3.63
N LEU A 110 1.40 22.32 3.81
CA LEU A 110 0.42 22.09 4.90
C LEU A 110 0.92 21.17 6.03
N LEU A 111 2.16 20.70 5.97
CA LEU A 111 2.83 20.10 7.13
C LEU A 111 3.77 21.15 7.72
N GLY A 112 3.18 22.11 8.43
CA GLY A 112 3.91 22.99 9.32
C GLY A 112 4.43 22.19 10.50
N VAL A 113 5.72 21.82 10.44
CA VAL A 113 6.60 21.64 11.61
C VAL A 113 7.93 22.25 11.24
#